data_AF-A0A7C1DWN6-F1
#
_entry.id   AF-A0A7C1DWN6-F1
#
_cell.length_a   1.000
_cell.length_b   1.000
_cell.length_c   1.000
_cell.angle_alpha   90.00
_cell.angle_beta   90.00
_cell.angle_gamma   90.00
#
_symmetry.space_group_name_H-M   'P 1'
#
loop_
_entity.id
_entity.type
_entity.pdbx_description
1 polymer ?
#
loop_
_entity_poly.entity_id
_entity_poly.type
_entity_poly.pdbx_seq_one_letter_code
_entity_poly.pdbx_strand_id
1 'polypeptide(L)' 'MNIEEIREYCLAKPGVTEGFPFGEDVLVFKVMNKMFALTGLEGDPP' A
#
# COMPACT_ATOMS: atom_id res chain seq x y z
N MET A 1 -7.21 -11.77 4.96
CA MET A 1 -6.05 -10.89 4.80
C MET A 1 -6.53 -9.48 5.11
N ASN A 2 -6.03 -8.89 6.19
CA ASN A 2 -6.36 -7.52 6.59
C ASN A 2 -5.29 -6.55 6.06
N ILE A 3 -5.54 -5.25 6.20
CA ILE A 3 -4.65 -4.24 5.63
C ILE A 3 -3.26 -4.20 6.29
N GLU A 4 -3.20 -4.48 7.59
CA GLU A 4 -1.95 -4.53 8.34
C GLU A 4 -1.03 -5.66 7.84
N GLU A 5 -1.56 -6.87 7.59
CA GLU A 5 -0.79 -7.98 7.04
C GLU A 5 -0.19 -7.63 5.66
N ILE A 6 -0.97 -6.97 4.79
CA ILE A 6 -0.50 -6.56 3.46
C ILE A 6 0.61 -5.51 3.59
N ARG A 7 0.42 -4.54 4.48
CA ARG A 7 1.36 -3.46 4.73
C ARG A 7 2.68 -4.00 5.28
N GLU A 8 2.65 -4.84 6.31
CA GLU A 8 3.84 -5.49 6.86
C GLU A 8 4.57 -6.33 5.80
N TYR A 9 3.83 -7.10 5.01
CA TYR A 9 4.39 -7.93 3.94
C TYR A 9 5.09 -7.10 2.86
N CYS A 10 4.51 -5.97 2.46
CA CYS A 10 5.10 -5.04 1.51
C CYS A 10 6.35 -4.35 2.08
N LEU A 11 6.27 -3.83 3.30
CA LEU A 11 7.38 -3.11 3.96
C LEU A 11 8.57 -4.01 4.32
N ALA A 12 8.36 -5.32 4.46
CA ALA A 12 9.45 -6.28 4.66
C ALA A 12 10.38 -6.41 3.44
N LYS A 13 9.98 -5.90 2.26
CA LYS A 13 10.82 -5.96 1.05
C LYS A 13 11.84 -4.81 1.04
N PRO A 14 13.11 -5.06 0.69
CA PRO A 14 14.15 -4.03 0.71
C PRO A 14 13.81 -2.82 -0.18
N GLY A 15 14.01 -1.62 0.37
CA GLY A 15 13.83 -0.37 -0.37
C GLY A 15 12.39 0.01 -0.69
N VAL A 16 11.41 -0.63 -0.02
CA VAL A 16 10.00 -0.26 -0.14
C VAL A 16 9.70 1.00 0.67
N THR A 17 8.91 1.88 0.06
CA THR A 17 8.27 3.03 0.72
C THR A 17 6.77 3.00 0.47
N GLU A 18 6.00 3.62 1.36
CA GLU A 18 4.54 3.74 1.25
C GLU A 18 4.10 5.21 1.21
N GLY A 19 2.91 5.47 0.68
CA GLY A 19 2.29 6.80 0.69
C GLY A 19 0.97 6.88 -0.05
N PHE A 20 0.44 8.10 -0.15
CA PHE A 20 -0.93 8.41 -0.59
C PHE A 20 -0.96 9.31 -1.85
N PRO A 21 -0.44 8.85 -3.01
CA PRO A 21 -0.36 9.69 -4.21
C PRO A 21 -1.72 9.95 -4.88
N PHE A 22 -2.78 9.26 -4.47
CA PHE A 22 -4.12 9.33 -5.07
C PHE A 22 -5.20 9.77 -4.06
N GLY A 23 -4.81 10.37 -2.94
CA GLY A 23 -5.71 10.69 -1.82
C GLY A 23 -5.48 9.77 -0.62
N GLU A 24 -6.13 10.10 0.50
CA GLU A 24 -5.90 9.47 1.81
C GLU A 24 -6.44 8.03 1.89
N ASP A 25 -7.32 7.64 0.97
CA ASP A 25 -7.98 6.33 0.99
C ASP A 25 -7.21 5.25 0.23
N VAL A 26 -6.13 5.61 -0.48
CA VAL A 26 -5.36 4.68 -1.32
C VAL A 26 -3.90 4.63 -0.88
N LEU A 27 -3.54 3.54 -0.21
CA LEU A 27 -2.16 3.26 0.18
C LEU A 27 -1.40 2.65 -1.01
N VAL A 28 -0.28 3.26 -1.40
CA VAL A 28 0.56 2.80 -2.50
C VAL A 28 1.95 2.44 -2.00
N PHE A 29 2.43 1.26 -2.40
CA PHE A 29 3.78 0.80 -2.15
C PHE A 29 4.67 0.99 -3.38
N LYS A 30 5.87 1.53 -3.16
CA LYS A 30 6.85 1.81 -4.20
C LYS A 30 8.19 1.15 -3.87
N VAL A 31 8.94 0.77 -4.89
CA VAL A 31 10.36 0.43 -4.80
C VAL A 31 11.12 1.30 -5.79
N MET A 32 12.17 1.99 -5.34
CA MET A 32 12.94 2.93 -6.19
C MET A 32 12.02 3.90 -6.96
N ASN A 33 11.05 4.50 -6.26
CA ASN A 33 10.01 5.40 -6.80
C ASN A 33 9.05 4.80 -7.85
N LYS A 34 9.05 3.49 -8.10
CA LYS A 34 8.11 2.81 -8.99
C LYS A 34 7.06 2.05 -8.18
N MET A 35 5.79 2.26 -8.49
CA MET A 35 4.67 1.57 -7.84
C MET A 35 4.67 0.07 -8.20
N PHE A 36 4.39 -0.78 -7.22
CA PHE A 36 4.25 -2.23 -7.46
C PHE A 36 3.01 -2.84 -6.79
N ALA A 37 2.42 -2.16 -5.79
CA ALA A 37 1.17 -2.57 -5.16
C ALA A 37 0.40 -1.33 -4.67
N LEU A 38 -0.92 -1.45 -4.61
CA LEU A 38 -1.81 -0.47 -3.99
C LEU A 38 -3.01 -1.18 -3.36
N THR A 39 -3.59 -0.58 -2.33
CA THR A 39 -4.81 -1.06 -1.69
C THR A 39 -5.65 0.12 -1.23
N GLY A 40 -6.98 -0.04 -1.28
CA GLY A 40 -7.90 0.87 -0.58
C GLY A 40 -7.84 0.65 0.92
N LEU A 41 -7.97 1.71 1.70
CA LEU A 41 -8.15 1.67 3.15
C LEU A 41 -9.61 1.40 3.52
N GLU A 42 -10.54 1.93 2.72
CA GLU A 42 -11.95 1.62 2.82
C GLU A 42 -12.26 0.38 1.98
N GLY A 43 -12.97 -0.58 2.58
CA GLY A 43 -13.53 -1.69 1.82
C GLY A 43 -14.64 -1.18 0.90
N ASP A 44 -14.81 -1.81 -0.26
CA ASP A 44 -15.98 -1.53 -1.08
C ASP A 44 -17.25 -1.72 -0.22
N PRO A 45 -18.16 -0.73 -0.18
CA PRO A 45 -19.47 -0.95 0.42
C PRO A 45 -20.18 -2.10 -0.32
N PRO A 46 -21.05 -2.85 0.38
CA PRO A 46 -21.73 -4.02 -0.19
C PRO A 46 -22.60 -3.69 -1.42
#